data_AF-A0A0A0EAZ2-F1
#
_entry.id   AF-A0A0A0EAZ2-F1
#
_cell.length_a   1.000
_cell.length_b   1.000
_cell.length_c   1.000
_cell.angle_alpha   90.00
_cell.angle_beta   90.00
_cell.angle_gamma   90.00
#
_symmetry.space_group_name_H-M   'P 1'
#
loop_
_entity.id
_entity.type
_entity.pdbx_description
1 polymer ?
#
loop_
_entity_poly.entity_id
_entity_poly.type
_entity_poly.pdbx_seq_one_letter_code
_entity_poly.pdbx_strand_id
1 'polypeptide(L)'
;MEARRARRPLAELLRERLPLVRSGHRKVVPEADPDLLVALLRIGANLNQIARALNAARKLGTLDRIDLLALSASLVAIERELDGLREDWRA
;
A
#
# COMPACT_ATOMS: atom_id res chain seq x y z
N MET A 1 5.99 22.02 -28.20
CA MET A 1 5.54 21.40 -29.47
C MET A 1 6.34 20.15 -29.84
N GLU A 2 7.63 20.04 -29.53
CA GLU A 2 8.45 18.85 -29.85
C GLU A 2 8.06 17.56 -29.11
N ALA A 3 7.66 17.63 -27.83
CA ALA A 3 7.30 16.43 -27.04
C ALA A 3 6.16 15.60 -27.65
N ARG A 4 5.10 16.27 -28.14
CA ARG A 4 3.97 15.62 -28.83
C ARG A 4 4.39 15.01 -30.17
N ARG A 5 5.35 15.61 -30.88
CA ARG A 5 5.88 15.11 -32.16
C ARG A 5 6.77 13.88 -31.98
N ALA A 6 7.53 13.80 -30.89
CA ALA A 6 8.46 12.70 -30.63
C ALA A 6 7.82 11.48 -29.92
N ARG A 7 6.54 11.55 -29.52
CA ARG A 7 5.88 10.58 -28.61
C ARG A 7 6.67 10.32 -27.32
N ARG A 8 7.56 11.23 -26.93
CA ARG A 8 8.37 11.13 -25.72
C ARG A 8 7.73 11.94 -24.60
N PRO A 9 7.70 11.45 -23.35
CA PRO A 9 7.26 12.22 -22.21
C PRO A 9 8.03 13.54 -22.10
N LEU A 10 7.32 14.65 -21.90
CA LEU A 10 7.94 15.99 -21.76
C LEU A 10 9.02 16.02 -20.67
N ALA A 11 8.85 15.25 -19.60
CA ALA A 11 9.81 15.12 -18.52
C ALA A 11 11.17 14.53 -18.98
N GLU A 12 11.18 13.67 -19.99
CA GLU A 12 12.40 13.07 -20.55
C GLU A 12 13.21 14.12 -21.33
N LEU A 13 12.54 14.89 -22.19
CA LEU A 13 13.16 15.98 -22.94
C LEU A 13 13.66 17.11 -22.04
N LEU A 14 12.96 17.39 -20.94
CA LEU A 14 13.40 18.39 -19.96
C LEU A 14 14.69 17.96 -19.23
N ARG A 15 14.84 16.67 -18.89
CA ARG A 15 16.07 16.15 -18.26
C ARG A 15 17.28 16.19 -19.19
N GLU A 16 17.09 15.92 -20.47
CA GLU A 16 18.16 16.01 -21.48
C GLU A 16 18.67 17.45 -21.66
N ARG A 17 17.78 18.44 -21.51
CA ARG A 17 18.10 19.86 -21.76
C ARG A 17 18.48 20.65 -20.52
N LEU A 18 18.18 20.13 -19.32
CA LEU A 18 18.49 20.77 -18.03
C LEU A 18 19.54 19.93 -17.28
N PRO A 19 20.84 20.14 -17.52
CA PRO A 19 21.93 19.34 -16.94
C PRO A 19 22.03 19.40 -15.40
N LEU A 20 21.26 20.28 -14.76
CA LEU A 20 21.22 20.45 -13.30
C LEU A 20 20.05 19.71 -12.62
N VAL A 21 19.09 19.17 -13.38
CA VAL A 21 18.02 18.34 -12.81
C VAL A 21 18.54 16.91 -12.73
N ARG A 22 19.32 16.62 -11.68
CA ARG A 22 19.54 15.23 -11.28
C ARG A 22 18.16 14.68 -10.96
N SER A 23 17.63 13.81 -11.84
CA SER A 23 16.43 13.06 -11.55
C SER A 23 16.64 12.43 -10.18
N GLY A 24 15.87 12.88 -9.18
CA GLY A 24 15.98 12.35 -7.82
C GLY A 24 16.01 10.83 -7.93
N HIS A 25 17.05 10.20 -7.36
CA HIS A 25 17.34 8.79 -7.53
C HIS A 25 16.02 8.01 -7.50
N ARG A 26 15.68 7.35 -8.61
CA ARG A 26 14.50 6.50 -8.65
C ARG A 26 14.71 5.51 -7.51
N LYS A 27 13.85 5.57 -6.50
CA LYS A 27 13.94 4.68 -5.34
C LYS A 27 14.00 3.27 -5.93
N VAL A 28 15.07 2.53 -5.65
CA VAL A 28 15.15 1.13 -6.05
C VAL A 28 13.99 0.48 -5.32
N VAL A 29 12.98 0.08 -6.08
CA VAL A 29 11.87 -0.69 -5.55
C VAL A 29 12.42 -2.11 -5.46
N PRO A 30 12.51 -2.70 -4.25
CA PRO A 30 12.90 -4.09 -4.13
C PRO A 30 11.98 -4.94 -5.00
N GLU A 31 12.57 -5.83 -5.79
CA GLU A 31 11.79 -6.81 -6.54
C GLU A 31 11.16 -7.77 -5.52
N ALA A 32 9.84 -7.88 -5.56
CA ALA A 32 9.07 -8.71 -4.65
C ALA A 32 8.16 -9.61 -5.48
N ASP A 33 7.91 -10.82 -4.97
CA ASP A 33 6.98 -11.76 -5.57
C ASP A 33 5.59 -11.08 -5.75
N PRO A 34 5.03 -11.01 -6.97
CA PRO A 34 3.72 -10.44 -7.22
C PRO A 34 2.61 -11.05 -6.37
N ASP A 35 2.67 -12.35 -6.08
CA ASP A 35 1.65 -13.04 -5.29
C ASP A 35 1.72 -12.62 -3.81
N LEU A 36 2.94 -12.41 -3.30
CA LEU A 36 3.17 -11.83 -1.98
C LEU A 36 2.60 -10.40 -1.89
N LEU A 37 2.78 -9.59 -2.94
CA LEU A 37 2.24 -8.23 -2.98
C LEU A 37 0.70 -8.23 -2.97
N VAL A 38 0.07 -9.14 -3.70
CA VAL A 38 -1.40 -9.29 -3.70
C VAL A 38 -1.92 -9.72 -2.34
N ALA A 39 -1.25 -10.68 -1.68
CA ALA A 39 -1.64 -11.12 -0.34
C ALA A 39 -1.53 -9.98 0.69
N LEU A 40 -0.42 -9.24 0.69
CA LEU A 40 -0.24 -8.07 1.55
C LEU A 40 -1.27 -6.97 1.27
N LEU A 41 -1.63 -6.74 0.00
CA LEU A 41 -2.65 -5.78 -0.37
C LEU A 41 -4.02 -6.15 0.24
N ARG A 42 -4.40 -7.42 0.21
CA ARG A 42 -5.66 -7.90 0.78
C ARG A 42 -5.69 -7.72 2.29
N ILE A 43 -4.60 -8.08 2.98
CA ILE A 43 -4.45 -7.87 4.43
C ILE A 43 -4.54 -6.38 4.77
N GLY A 44 -3.84 -5.53 4.03
CA GLY A 44 -3.90 -4.07 4.20
C GLY A 44 -5.31 -3.50 3.98
N ALA A 45 -6.06 -4.03 3.01
CA ALA A 45 -7.44 -3.63 2.77
C ALA A 45 -8.34 -3.95 3.97
N ASN A 46 -8.19 -5.13 4.59
CA ASN A 46 -8.93 -5.53 5.78
C ASN A 46 -8.62 -4.60 6.97
N LEU A 47 -7.33 -4.34 7.23
CA LEU A 47 -6.91 -3.40 8.28
C LEU A 47 -7.47 -1.99 8.06
N ASN A 48 -7.48 -1.52 6.81
CA ASN A 48 -8.05 -0.21 6.48
C ASN A 48 -9.58 -0.16 6.65
N GLN A 49 -10.29 -1.27 6.43
CA GLN A 49 -11.73 -1.36 6.73
C GLN A 49 -11.98 -1.25 8.24
N ILE A 50 -11.22 -1.99 9.06
CA ILE A 50 -11.28 -1.90 10.53
C ILE A 50 -11.00 -0.45 10.99
N ALA A 51 -9.92 0.15 10.51
CA ALA A 51 -9.56 1.52 10.87
C ALA A 51 -10.65 2.53 10.49
N ARG A 52 -11.26 2.40 9.31
CA ARG A 52 -12.37 3.26 8.89
C ARG A 52 -13.60 3.09 9.78
N ALA A 53 -13.97 1.85 10.11
CA ALA A 53 -15.09 1.56 11.00
C ALA A 53 -14.87 2.16 12.40
N LEU A 54 -13.68 1.95 12.99
CA LEU A 54 -13.31 2.52 14.29
C LEU A 54 -13.32 4.06 14.29
N ASN A 55 -12.78 4.67 13.23
CA ASN A 55 -12.79 6.13 13.10
C ASN A 55 -14.21 6.70 12.95
N ALA A 56 -15.09 6.01 12.21
CA ALA A 56 -16.49 6.39 12.09
C ALA A 56 -17.21 6.29 13.44
N ALA A 57 -17.04 5.18 14.15
CA ALA A 57 -17.63 4.97 15.48
C ALA A 57 -17.13 6.03 16.48
N ARG A 58 -15.84 6.37 16.47
CA ARG A 58 -15.27 7.47 17.27
C ARG A 58 -15.91 8.80 16.95
N LYS A 59 -16.03 9.16 15.66
CA LYS A 59 -16.64 10.42 15.23
C LYS A 59 -18.11 10.53 15.66
N LEU A 60 -18.81 9.41 15.69
CA LEU A 60 -20.21 9.32 16.12
C LEU A 60 -20.38 9.15 17.64
N GLY A 61 -19.28 9.02 18.41
CA GLY A 61 -19.34 8.78 19.85
C GLY A 61 -19.94 7.42 20.24
N THR A 62 -19.78 6.40 19.40
CA THR A 62 -20.40 5.07 19.53
C THR A 62 -19.39 3.93 19.71
N LEU A 63 -18.19 4.26 20.21
CA LEU A 63 -17.14 3.25 20.43
C LEU A 63 -17.55 2.17 21.44
N ASP A 64 -18.41 2.53 22.39
CA ASP A 64 -19.02 1.64 23.39
C ASP A 64 -19.90 0.53 22.77
N ARG A 65 -20.35 0.73 21.52
CA ARG A 65 -21.19 -0.22 20.78
C ARG A 65 -20.42 -1.16 19.87
N ILE A 66 -19.09 -1.04 19.84
CA ILE A 66 -18.26 -1.95 19.05
C ILE A 66 -18.21 -3.30 19.76
N ASP A 67 -18.49 -4.36 19.02
CA ASP A 67 -18.21 -5.72 19.47
C ASP A 67 -16.68 -5.94 19.47
N LEU A 68 -16.09 -5.76 20.65
CA LEU A 68 -14.64 -5.92 20.85
C LEU A 68 -14.20 -7.37 20.63
N LEU A 69 -15.06 -8.36 20.90
CA LEU A 69 -14.71 -9.76 20.70
C LEU A 69 -14.63 -10.09 19.20
N ALA A 70 -15.62 -9.64 18.42
CA ALA A 70 -15.59 -9.79 16.96
C ALA A 70 -14.40 -9.07 16.32
N LEU A 71 -14.06 -7.87 16.83
CA LEU A 71 -12.89 -7.12 16.39
C LEU A 71 -11.59 -7.88 16.69
N SER A 72 -11.44 -8.37 17.93
CA SER A 72 -10.27 -9.17 18.33
C SER A 72 -10.14 -10.45 17.49
N ALA A 73 -11.25 -11.15 17.26
CA ALA A 73 -11.25 -12.35 16.41
C ALA A 73 -10.79 -12.04 14.97
N SER A 74 -11.23 -10.90 14.41
CA SER A 74 -10.80 -10.45 13.08
C SER A 74 -9.31 -10.14 13.04
N LEU A 75 -8.77 -9.50 14.08
CA LEU A 75 -7.34 -9.19 14.18
C LEU A 75 -6.49 -10.47 14.30
N VAL A 76 -6.92 -11.44 15.10
CA VAL A 76 -6.24 -12.75 15.22
C VAL A 76 -6.27 -13.51 13.89
N ALA A 77 -7.36 -13.43 13.13
CA ALA A 77 -7.41 -14.04 11.81
C ALA A 77 -6.38 -13.42 10.85
N ILE A 78 -6.27 -12.08 10.85
CA ILE A 78 -5.26 -11.36 10.05
C ILE A 78 -3.83 -11.72 10.49
N GLU A 79 -3.59 -11.83 11.79
CA GLU A 79 -2.28 -12.26 12.32
C GLU A 79 -1.91 -13.66 11.83
N ARG A 80 -2.86 -14.61 11.84
CA ARG A 80 -2.64 -15.96 11.31
C ARG A 80 -2.39 -15.97 9.80
N GLU A 81 -3.10 -15.15 9.04
CA GLU A 81 -2.85 -14.98 7.60
C GLU A 81 -1.43 -14.44 7.34
N LEU A 82 -1.00 -13.46 8.14
CA LEU A 82 0.36 -12.91 8.09
C LEU A 82 1.44 -13.94 8.46
N ASP A 83 1.17 -14.75 9.49
CA ASP A 83 2.08 -15.82 9.90
C ASP A 83 2.22 -16.88 8.81
N GLY A 84 1.10 -17.31 8.21
CA GLY A 84 1.11 -18.22 7.06
C GLY A 84 1.92 -17.65 5.89
N LEU A 85 1.67 -16.38 5.53
CA LEU A 85 2.42 -15.69 4.50
C LEU A 85 3.92 -15.60 4.82
N ARG A 86 4.30 -15.48 6.09
CA ARG A 86 5.71 -15.45 6.49
C ARG A 86 6.37 -16.83 6.40
N GLU A 87 5.64 -17.90 6.70
CA GLU A 87 6.15 -19.27 6.54
C GLU A 87 6.30 -19.63 5.05
N ASP A 88 5.28 -19.33 4.24
CA ASP A 88 5.25 -19.66 2.81
C ASP A 88 6.35 -18.92 2.02
N TRP A 89 6.73 -17.70 2.45
CA TRP A 89 7.77 -16.88 1.81
C TRP A 89 9.02 -16.68 2.70
N ARG A 90 9.30 -17.64 3.60
CA ARG A 90 10.61 -17.69 4.30
C ARG A 90 11.70 -18.01 3.29
N ALA A 91 12.58 -17.05 3.02
CA ALA A 91 13.82 -17.24 2.27
C ALA A 91 14.93 -17.82 3.17
#